data_AF-A0A7W0TM16-F1
#
_entry.id   AF-A0A7W0TM16-F1
#
_cell.length_a   1.000
_cell.length_b   1.000
_cell.length_c   1.000
_cell.angle_alpha   90.00
_cell.angle_beta   90.00
_cell.angle_gamma   90.00
#
_symmetry.space_group_name_H-M   'P 1'
#
loop_
_entity.id
_entity.type
_entity.pdbx_description
1 polymer ?
#
loop_
_entity_poly.entity_id
_entity_poly.type
_entity_poly.pdbx_seq_one_letter_code
_entity_poly.pdbx_strand_id
1 'polypeptide(L)' 'MTGVGLSSARAGQASPPGVAARRHEFGTASASSYLLTVLGEFVLPRKRPVWTAALTDTLQLLGIEHRAARQALARTAADG' A
#
# COMPACT_ATOMS: atom_id res chain seq x y z
N MET A 1 -53.56 -27.95 -6.88
CA MET A 1 -52.68 -27.46 -7.97
C MET A 1 -52.28 -26.04 -7.60
N THR A 2 -51.05 -25.67 -7.26
CA THR A 2 -49.75 -26.36 -7.18
C THR A 2 -48.91 -25.47 -6.26
N GLY A 3 -48.08 -26.09 -5.41
CA GLY A 3 -47.12 -25.37 -4.58
C GLY A 3 -45.91 -24.87 -5.36
N VAL A 4 -44.79 -24.78 -4.64
CA VAL A 4 -43.47 -24.24 -5.02
C VAL A 4 -43.37 -22.75 -4.69
N GLY A 5 -42.50 -22.30 -3.80
CA GLY A 5 -41.39 -22.97 -3.13
C GLY A 5 -40.42 -21.88 -2.70
N LEU A 6 -39.99 -21.94 -1.44
CA LEU A 6 -38.84 -21.20 -0.94
C LEU A 6 -37.60 -21.53 -1.81
N SER A 7 -36.67 -20.57 -1.83
CA SER A 7 -35.22 -20.76 -1.98
C SER A 7 -34.57 -20.34 -3.30
N SER A 8 -33.77 -19.28 -3.21
CA SER A 8 -32.39 -19.26 -3.69
C SER A 8 -31.65 -18.20 -2.85
N ALA A 9 -31.11 -18.55 -1.68
CA ALA A 9 -29.83 -19.21 -1.51
C ALA A 9 -28.69 -18.57 -2.33
N ARG A 10 -27.95 -17.68 -1.63
CA ARG A 10 -26.55 -17.29 -1.86
C ARG A 10 -26.23 -16.52 -3.15
N ALA A 11 -26.31 -15.20 -3.07
CA ALA A 11 -25.24 -14.37 -3.62
C ALA A 11 -24.29 -14.04 -2.47
N GLY A 12 -23.10 -14.62 -2.52
CA GLY A 12 -22.06 -14.42 -1.52
C GLY A 12 -21.85 -12.94 -1.25
N GLN A 13 -21.99 -12.57 0.01
CA GLN A 13 -21.42 -11.42 0.70
C GLN A 13 -20.08 -11.00 0.07
N ALA A 14 -20.16 -10.14 -0.95
CA ALA A 14 -19.02 -9.45 -1.52
C ALA A 14 -18.64 -8.33 -0.54
N SER A 15 -17.50 -8.48 0.13
CA SER A 15 -16.90 -7.38 0.88
C SER A 15 -16.68 -6.19 -0.05
N PRO A 16 -16.88 -4.94 0.41
CA PRO A 16 -16.70 -3.76 -0.42
C PRO A 16 -15.26 -3.71 -0.95
N PRO A 17 -15.03 -3.36 -2.23
CA PRO A 17 -13.71 -3.39 -2.87
C PRO A 17 -12.64 -2.51 -2.18
N GLY A 18 -13.04 -1.62 -1.26
CA GLY A 18 -12.12 -0.76 -0.50
C GLY A 18 -11.44 -1.40 0.71
N VAL A 19 -11.98 -2.48 1.31
CA VAL A 19 -11.40 -3.03 2.55
C VAL A 19 -10.22 -3.97 2.30
N ALA A 20 -10.19 -4.65 1.15
CA ALA A 20 -9.09 -5.55 0.77
C ALA A 20 -7.84 -4.78 0.31
N ALA A 21 -8.01 -3.71 -0.47
CA ALA A 21 -6.92 -2.82 -0.87
C ALA A 21 -6.28 -2.13 0.36
N ARG A 22 -7.12 -1.60 1.26
CA ARG A 22 -6.66 -1.05 2.54
C ARG A 22 -5.91 -2.12 3.36
N ARG A 23 -6.45 -3.34 3.45
CA ARG A 23 -5.78 -4.43 4.18
C ARG A 23 -4.44 -4.82 3.58
N HIS A 24 -4.25 -4.72 2.26
CA HIS A 24 -2.94 -4.92 1.63
C HIS A 24 -1.95 -3.81 2.06
N GLU A 25 -2.41 -2.56 2.17
CA GLU A 25 -1.60 -1.44 2.65
C GLU A 25 -1.21 -1.52 4.14
N PHE A 26 -1.96 -2.29 4.94
CA PHE A 26 -1.73 -2.47 6.39
C PHE A 26 -1.19 -3.86 6.80
N GLY A 27 -1.28 -4.87 5.94
CA GLY A 27 -0.95 -6.28 6.26
C GLY A 27 0.52 -6.67 6.06
N THR A 28 1.30 -5.78 5.45
CA THR A 28 2.76 -5.80 5.31
C THR A 28 3.18 -4.34 5.46
N ALA A 29 4.33 -4.01 6.06
CA ALA A 29 4.65 -2.63 6.43
C ALA A 29 4.35 -1.64 5.28
N SER A 30 3.65 -0.55 5.60
CA SER A 30 3.20 0.41 4.58
C SER A 30 4.39 0.99 3.80
N ALA A 31 4.19 1.38 2.54
CA ALA A 31 5.22 2.02 1.72
C ALA A 31 5.88 3.22 2.43
N SER A 32 5.11 3.99 3.22
CA SER A 32 5.64 5.08 4.05
C SER A 32 6.55 4.58 5.18
N SER A 33 6.23 3.46 5.82
CA SER A 33 7.08 2.85 6.86
C SER A 33 8.40 2.34 6.28
N TYR A 34 8.36 1.70 5.10
CA TYR A 34 9.57 1.31 4.38
C TYR A 34 10.41 2.53 3.98
N LEU A 35 9.77 3.59 3.45
CA LEU A 35 10.45 4.82 3.09
C LEU A 35 11.18 5.44 4.29
N LEU A 36 10.52 5.54 5.46
CA LEU A 36 11.15 6.07 6.68
C LEU A 36 12.33 5.21 7.14
N THR A 37 12.21 3.89 7.03
CA THR A 37 13.31 2.96 7.33
C THR A 37 14.51 3.22 6.41
N VAL A 38 14.26 3.30 5.09
CA VAL A 38 15.33 3.55 4.11
C VAL A 38 15.99 4.92 4.34
N LEU A 39 15.21 5.95 4.63
CA LEU A 39 15.74 7.29 4.93
C LEU A 39 16.58 7.30 6.21
N GLY A 40 16.11 6.66 7.27
CA GLY A 40 16.82 6.58 8.56
C GLY A 40 18.12 5.79 8.47
N GLU A 41 18.12 4.67 7.76
CA GLU A 41 19.28 3.77 7.66
C GLU A 41 20.32 4.23 6.64
N PHE A 42 19.89 4.78 5.50
CA PHE A 42 20.80 5.03 4.38
C PHE A 42 21.09 6.52 4.14
N VAL A 43 20.11 7.40 4.34
CA VAL A 43 20.21 8.82 3.96
C VAL A 43 20.68 9.68 5.13
N LEU A 44 20.02 9.56 6.29
CA LEU A 44 20.30 10.38 7.47
C LEU A 44 21.75 10.27 7.98
N PRO A 45 22.38 9.08 8.03
CA PRO A 45 23.76 8.96 8.54
C PRO A 45 24.78 9.68 7.65
N ARG A 46 24.48 9.74 6.34
CA ARG A 46 25.37 10.35 5.34
C ARG A 46 25.09 11.84 5.16
N LYS A 47 23.93 12.34 5.58
CA LYS A 47 23.48 13.74 5.45
C LYS A 47 23.65 14.32 4.04
N ARG A 48 23.44 13.49 3.02
CA ARG A 48 23.52 13.89 1.61
C ARG A 48 22.16 13.73 0.94
N PRO A 49 21.77 14.65 0.05
CA PRO A 49 20.56 14.48 -0.72
C PRO A 49 20.68 13.24 -1.61
N VAL A 50 19.56 12.53 -1.77
CA VAL A 50 19.44 11.39 -2.68
C VAL A 50 18.43 11.70 -3.77
N TRP A 51 18.64 11.12 -4.95
CA TRP A 51 17.70 11.27 -6.05
C TRP A 51 16.37 10.56 -5.71
N THR A 52 15.24 11.21 -6.01
CA THR A 52 13.90 10.62 -5.82
C THR A 52 13.74 9.28 -6.55
N ALA A 53 14.37 9.15 -7.73
CA ALA A 53 14.41 7.89 -8.48
C ALA A 53 15.03 6.76 -7.66
N ALA A 54 16.15 7.01 -6.97
CA ALA A 54 16.82 6.00 -6.16
C ALA A 54 15.92 5.50 -5.00
N LEU A 55 15.15 6.39 -4.37
CA LEU A 55 14.18 5.99 -3.34
C LEU A 55 13.03 5.18 -3.93
N THR A 56 12.51 5.59 -5.08
CA THR A 56 11.41 4.90 -5.76
C THR A 56 11.84 3.52 -6.25
N ASP A 57 13.05 3.38 -6.77
CA ASP A 57 13.62 2.11 -7.24
C ASP A 57 13.90 1.17 -6.05
N THR A 58 14.40 1.69 -4.94
CA THR A 58 14.60 0.91 -3.71
C THR A 58 13.27 0.35 -3.20
N LEU A 59 12.19 1.14 -3.21
CA LEU A 59 10.86 0.67 -2.81
C LEU A 59 10.31 -0.40 -3.76
N GLN A 60 10.57 -0.29 -5.06
CA GLN A 60 10.22 -1.34 -6.03
C GLN A 60 10.97 -2.65 -5.77
N LEU A 61 12.24 -2.59 -5.37
CA LEU A 61 12.99 -3.78 -4.94
C LEU A 61 12.40 -4.44 -3.68
N LEU A 62 11.69 -3.68 -2.85
CA LEU A 62 10.96 -4.17 -1.68
C LEU A 62 9.53 -4.63 -2.00
N GLY A 63 9.17 -4.69 -3.29
CA GLY A 63 7.85 -5.15 -3.75
C GLY A 63 6.77 -4.07 -3.74
N ILE A 64 7.12 -2.80 -3.54
CA ILE A 64 6.18 -1.69 -3.60
C ILE A 64 6.03 -1.22 -5.04
N GLU A 65 4.78 -1.11 -5.50
CA GLU A 65 4.50 -0.60 -6.85
C GLU A 65 4.94 0.87 -7.00
N HIS A 66 5.39 1.26 -8.19
CA HIS A 66 5.98 2.57 -8.46
C HIS A 66 5.05 3.74 -8.09
N ARG A 67 3.76 3.67 -8.43
CA ARG A 67 2.77 4.70 -8.05
C ARG A 67 2.61 4.77 -6.54
N ALA A 68 2.53 3.63 -5.85
CA ALA A 68 2.46 3.59 -4.39
C ALA A 68 3.73 4.21 -3.74
N ALA A 69 4.91 3.94 -4.29
CA ALA A 69 6.17 4.54 -3.84
C ALA A 69 6.19 6.07 -4.02
N ARG A 70 5.74 6.57 -5.17
CA ARG A 70 5.60 8.02 -5.41
C ARG A 70 4.60 8.68 -4.47
N GLN A 71 3.49 8.00 -4.19
CA GLN A 71 2.49 8.49 -3.25
C GLN A 71 3.04 8.57 -1.83
N ALA A 72 3.78 7.56 -1.38
CA ALA A 72 4.45 7.56 -0.08
C ALA A 72 5.43 8.74 0.04
N LEU A 73 6.26 8.97 -0.98
CA LEU A 73 7.18 10.11 -1.05
C LEU A 73 6.45 11.45 -0.94
N ALA A 74 5.38 11.64 -1.72
CA ALA A 74 4.61 12.88 -1.69
C ALA A 74 3.96 13.13 -0.32
N ARG A 75 3.45 12.07 0.33
CA ARG A 75 2.86 12.17 1.67
C ARG A 75 3.90 12.51 2.73
N THR A 76 5.01 11.79 2.76
CA THR A 76 6.10 12.05 3.73
C THR A 76 6.72 13.42 3.54
N ALA A 77 6.77 13.94 2.30
CA ALA A 77 7.21 15.31 2.04
C ALA A 77 6.18 16.37 2.52
N ALA A 78 4.90 16.04 2.55
CA ALA A 78 3.84 16.93 3.05
C ALA A 78 3.73 16.94 4.58
N ASP A 79 4.13 15.85 5.24
CA ASP A 79 4.21 15.73 6.71
C ASP A 79 5.49 16.37 7.30
N GLY A 80 6.40 16.89 6.46
CA GLY A 80 7.72 17.41 6.81
C GLY A 80 7.82 18.93 6.97
#